data_AF-A0A7X3Y7T2-F1
#
_entry.id   AF-A0A7X3Y7T2-F1
#
_cell.length_a   1.000
_cell.length_b   1.000
_cell.length_c   1.000
_cell.angle_alpha   90.00
_cell.angle_beta   90.00
_cell.angle_gamma   90.00
#
_symmetry.space_group_name_H-M   'P 1'
#
loop_
_entity.id
_entity.type
_entity.pdbx_description
1 polymer ?
#
loop_
_entity_poly.entity_id
_entity_poly.type
_entity_poly.pdbx_seq_one_letter_code
_entity_poly.pdbx_strand_id
1 'polypeptide(L)'
;MLRATGANGGPMAAIDEIYDPTDPATIADPYPALARLRAEAPVAWSGRLRAWLLTRYDDCLAAQRDRRFSAERMAAYFQGLDPARRRQLQRSEGALGRWAVFLDPPDHTRIRAPLNGRFTTAALARMAPRIERRIDALLAPALEGGSMDFVADFAYPLPAGVIME
;
A
#
# COMPACT_ATOMS: atom_id res chain seq x y z
N MET A 1 1.34 12.63 20.98
CA MET A 1 0.09 12.14 21.60
C MET A 1 -0.99 13.20 21.33
N LEU A 2 -1.56 13.21 20.11
CA LEU A 2 -2.68 14.10 19.79
C LEU A 2 -3.91 13.54 20.50
N ARG A 3 -4.39 14.28 21.51
CA ARG A 3 -5.60 13.92 22.23
C ARG A 3 -6.79 14.08 21.29
N ALA A 4 -7.52 12.99 21.06
CA ALA A 4 -8.86 13.05 20.50
C ALA A 4 -9.79 13.65 21.56
N THR A 5 -10.07 14.94 21.46
CA THR A 5 -11.23 15.56 22.13
C THR A 5 -12.40 15.49 21.16
N GLY A 6 -13.39 14.68 21.48
CA GLY A 6 -14.60 14.55 20.68
C GLY A 6 -15.55 13.47 21.19
N ALA A 7 -15.95 13.54 22.46
CA ALA A 7 -17.16 12.87 22.94
C ALA A 7 -18.36 13.76 22.58
N ASN A 8 -19.02 13.46 21.46
CA ASN A 8 -20.44 13.76 21.14
C ASN A 8 -20.77 13.18 19.75
N GLY A 9 -21.95 12.58 19.59
CA GLY A 9 -22.34 11.71 18.48
C GLY A 9 -22.56 12.34 17.08
N GLY A 10 -21.57 13.06 16.55
CA GLY A 10 -21.44 13.54 15.17
C GLY A 10 -20.17 14.41 15.12
N PRO A 11 -19.12 14.10 14.32
CA PRO A 11 -19.04 14.16 12.85
C PRO A 11 -18.36 12.91 12.22
N MET A 12 -18.16 11.84 12.99
CA MET A 12 -17.46 10.61 12.54
C MET A 12 -18.23 9.81 11.48
N ALA A 13 -19.56 9.76 11.58
CA ALA A 13 -20.41 9.05 10.61
C ALA A 13 -20.31 9.69 9.21
N ALA A 14 -20.24 11.02 9.13
CA ALA A 14 -20.17 11.75 7.88
C ALA A 14 -18.88 11.47 7.09
N ILE A 15 -17.76 11.14 7.76
CA ILE A 15 -16.49 10.82 7.09
C ILE A 15 -16.56 9.42 6.46
N ASP A 16 -17.12 8.46 7.20
CA ASP A 16 -17.28 7.08 6.70
C ASP A 16 -18.32 6.97 5.58
N GLU A 17 -19.21 7.96 5.45
CA GLU A 17 -20.10 8.15 4.29
C GLU A 17 -19.40 8.75 3.07
N ILE A 18 -18.35 9.56 3.27
CA ILE A 18 -17.61 10.19 2.17
C ILE A 18 -16.64 9.19 1.53
N TYR A 19 -16.00 8.33 2.33
CA TYR A 19 -14.99 7.41 1.84
C TYR A 19 -15.14 6.01 2.45
N ASP A 20 -15.60 5.08 1.62
CA ASP A 20 -15.61 3.65 1.93
C ASP A 20 -14.64 2.93 0.97
N PRO A 21 -13.43 2.53 1.41
CA PRO A 21 -12.47 1.85 0.53
C PRO A 21 -12.88 0.42 0.17
N THR A 22 -14.02 -0.05 0.68
CA THR A 22 -14.60 -1.36 0.32
C THR A 22 -15.75 -1.26 -0.68
N ASP A 23 -16.26 -0.06 -0.93
CA ASP A 23 -17.29 0.18 -1.93
C ASP A 23 -16.72 0.06 -3.36
N PRO A 24 -17.30 -0.77 -4.24
CA PRO A 24 -16.86 -0.90 -5.63
C PRO A 24 -16.77 0.41 -6.40
N ALA A 25 -17.68 1.37 -6.16
CA ALA A 25 -17.64 2.65 -6.86
C ALA A 25 -16.43 3.48 -6.41
N THR A 26 -16.16 3.51 -5.10
CA THR A 26 -14.95 4.13 -4.55
C THR A 26 -13.66 3.44 -5.01
N ILE A 27 -13.66 2.11 -5.16
CA ILE A 27 -12.50 1.36 -5.69
C ILE A 27 -12.24 1.73 -7.17
N ALA A 28 -13.30 1.87 -7.96
CA ALA A 28 -13.20 2.22 -9.37
C ALA A 28 -12.73 3.68 -9.57
N ASP A 29 -13.23 4.61 -8.76
CA ASP A 29 -12.83 6.01 -8.79
C ASP A 29 -12.83 6.63 -7.37
N PRO A 30 -11.69 6.62 -6.66
CA PRO A 30 -11.61 7.19 -5.31
C PRO A 30 -11.45 8.71 -5.34
N TYR A 31 -11.16 9.33 -6.51
CA TYR A 31 -10.72 10.72 -6.57
C TYR A 31 -11.80 11.73 -6.17
N PRO A 32 -13.10 11.56 -6.49
CA PRO A 32 -14.15 12.44 -6.02
C PRO A 32 -14.25 12.47 -4.49
N ALA A 33 -14.26 11.30 -3.84
CA ALA A 33 -14.29 11.18 -2.38
C ALA A 33 -13.05 11.83 -1.75
N LEU A 34 -11.86 11.53 -2.27
CA LEU A 34 -10.60 12.11 -1.78
C LEU A 34 -10.53 13.63 -2.01
N ALA A 35 -11.10 14.14 -3.09
CA ALA A 35 -11.17 15.58 -3.37
C ALA A 35 -12.08 16.29 -2.36
N ARG A 36 -13.24 15.70 -2.06
CA ARG A 36 -14.15 16.21 -1.03
C ARG A 36 -13.49 16.22 0.35
N LEU A 37 -12.84 15.12 0.75
CA LEU A 37 -12.10 15.07 2.01
C LEU A 37 -11.00 16.14 2.08
N ARG A 38 -10.21 16.36 1.01
CA ARG A 38 -9.17 17.41 0.99
C ARG A 38 -9.72 18.81 1.22
N ALA A 39 -10.91 19.09 0.69
CA ALA A 39 -11.57 20.39 0.78
C ALA A 39 -12.25 20.61 2.14
N GLU A 40 -13.02 19.62 2.62
CA GLU A 40 -13.90 19.76 3.78
C GLU A 40 -13.27 19.29 5.10
N ALA A 41 -12.49 18.21 5.06
CA ALA A 41 -11.97 17.52 6.25
C ALA A 41 -10.61 16.85 5.95
N PRO A 42 -9.54 17.64 5.71
CA PRO A 42 -8.26 17.13 5.18
C PRO A 42 -7.53 16.17 6.13
N VAL A 43 -7.82 16.30 7.43
CA VAL A 43 -7.42 15.39 8.51
C VAL A 43 -8.68 14.98 9.25
N ALA A 44 -9.05 13.71 9.17
CA ALA A 44 -10.31 13.22 9.71
C ALA A 44 -10.17 11.83 10.31
N TRP A 45 -10.91 11.53 11.37
CA TRP A 45 -10.97 10.18 11.91
C TRP A 45 -12.04 9.38 11.16
N SER A 46 -11.65 8.24 10.58
CA SER A 46 -12.58 7.24 10.04
C SER A 46 -12.90 6.21 11.11
N GLY A 47 -14.18 6.08 11.46
CA GLY A 47 -14.66 5.06 12.38
C GLY A 47 -14.54 3.66 11.76
N ARG A 48 -14.84 3.55 10.47
CA ARG A 48 -14.74 2.33 9.66
C ARG A 48 -13.32 1.77 9.62
N LEU A 49 -12.34 2.62 9.31
CA LEU A 49 -10.94 2.20 9.23
C LEU A 49 -10.25 2.22 10.59
N ARG A 50 -10.88 2.83 11.60
CA ARG A 50 -10.31 3.07 12.93
C ARG A 50 -8.95 3.74 12.83
N ALA A 51 -8.85 4.73 11.94
CA ALA A 51 -7.61 5.40 11.59
C ALA A 51 -7.86 6.87 11.25
N TRP A 52 -6.82 7.67 11.39
CA TRP A 52 -6.80 9.03 10.84
C TRP A 52 -6.53 8.97 9.34
N LEU A 53 -7.37 9.64 8.57
CA LEU A 53 -7.21 9.90 7.16
C LEU A 53 -6.47 11.23 6.97
N LEU A 54 -5.39 11.19 6.21
CA LEU A 54 -4.65 12.37 5.74
C LEU A 54 -4.81 12.42 4.23
N THR A 55 -5.28 13.55 3.70
CA THR A 55 -5.60 13.64 2.27
C THR A 55 -4.85 14.74 1.53
N ARG A 56 -4.22 15.68 2.25
CA ARG A 56 -3.32 16.68 1.64
C ARG A 56 -1.90 16.12 1.52
N TYR A 57 -1.23 16.47 0.43
CA TYR A 57 0.13 16.03 0.15
C TYR A 57 1.10 16.36 1.29
N ASP A 58 1.06 17.61 1.79
CA ASP A 58 1.98 18.06 2.84
C ASP A 58 1.78 17.30 4.16
N ASP A 59 0.54 16.99 4.53
CA ASP A 59 0.21 16.21 5.73
C ASP A 59 0.75 14.78 5.61
N CYS A 60 0.53 14.14 4.46
CA CYS A 60 1.06 12.80 4.18
C CYS A 60 2.59 12.78 4.21
N LEU A 61 3.25 13.77 3.59
CA LEU A 61 4.70 13.86 3.54
C LEU A 61 5.29 14.14 4.93
N ALA A 62 4.66 15.00 5.72
CA ALA A 62 5.07 15.29 7.08
C ALA A 62 4.96 14.04 7.97
N ALA A 63 3.83 13.32 7.92
CA ALA A 63 3.64 12.08 8.66
C ALA A 63 4.65 11.01 8.25
N GLN A 64 4.91 10.84 6.95
CA GLN A 64 5.86 9.87 6.42
C GLN A 64 7.31 10.11 6.89
N ARG A 65 7.68 11.36 7.18
CA ARG A 65 9.03 11.74 7.64
C ARG A 65 9.17 11.74 9.16
N ASP A 66 8.06 11.75 9.89
CA ASP A 66 8.05 11.85 11.34
C ASP A 66 8.18 10.47 11.99
N ARG A 67 9.28 10.26 12.70
CA ARG A 67 9.63 9.00 13.37
C ARG A 67 8.66 8.59 14.49
N ARG A 68 7.71 9.44 14.86
CA ARG A 68 6.63 9.10 15.79
C ARG A 68 5.57 8.21 15.14
N PHE A 69 5.49 8.17 13.81
CA PHE A 69 4.61 7.27 13.06
C PHE A 69 5.36 5.98 12.73
N SER A 70 5.08 4.95 13.52
CA SER A 70 5.66 3.61 13.36
C SER A 70 5.15 2.90 12.10
N ALA A 71 6.03 2.15 11.43
CA ALA A 71 5.66 1.24 10.35
C ALA A 71 5.08 -0.11 10.85
N GLU A 72 5.17 -0.42 12.15
CA GLU A 72 4.80 -1.70 12.77
C GLU A 72 3.28 -1.95 12.91
N ARG A 73 2.50 -1.56 11.90
CA ARG A 73 1.04 -1.71 11.89
C ARG A 73 0.54 -3.15 11.92
N MET A 74 1.36 -4.10 11.45
CA MET A 74 0.98 -5.52 11.44
C MET A 74 0.97 -6.12 12.84
N ALA A 75 1.88 -5.71 13.72
CA ALA A 75 1.89 -6.16 15.12
C ALA A 75 0.59 -5.74 15.82
N ALA A 76 0.19 -4.47 15.68
CA ALA A 76 -1.06 -3.96 16.20
C ALA A 76 -2.28 -4.67 15.60
N TYR A 77 -2.29 -4.93 14.29
CA TYR A 77 -3.35 -5.69 13.62
C TYR A 77 -3.53 -7.08 14.24
N PHE A 78 -2.46 -7.88 14.36
CA PHE A 78 -2.55 -9.24 14.90
C PHE A 78 -2.89 -9.28 16.40
N GLN A 79 -2.40 -8.31 17.18
CA GLN A 79 -2.75 -8.18 18.59
C GLN A 79 -4.23 -7.84 18.81
N GLY A 80 -4.87 -7.15 17.85
CA GLY A 80 -6.29 -6.81 17.88
C GLY A 80 -7.24 -7.94 17.46
N LEU A 81 -6.73 -9.07 16.96
CA LEU A 81 -7.55 -10.22 16.57
C LEU A 81 -7.97 -11.04 17.78
N ASP A 82 -9.12 -11.69 17.68
CA ASP A 82 -9.49 -12.73 18.65
C ASP A 82 -8.46 -13.88 18.66
N PRO A 83 -8.25 -14.56 19.80
CA PRO A 83 -7.21 -15.58 19.91
C PRO A 83 -7.35 -16.74 18.91
N ALA A 84 -8.57 -17.11 18.52
CA ALA A 84 -8.79 -18.20 17.58
C ALA A 84 -8.37 -17.82 16.17
N ARG A 85 -8.75 -16.61 15.72
CA ARG A 85 -8.36 -16.07 14.43
C ARG A 85 -6.86 -15.80 14.35
N ARG A 86 -6.25 -15.28 15.42
CA ARG A 86 -4.79 -15.09 15.46
C ARG A 86 -4.05 -16.42 15.31
N ARG A 87 -4.49 -17.48 15.99
CA ARG A 87 -3.93 -18.84 15.82
C ARG A 87 -4.05 -19.33 14.38
N GLN A 88 -5.19 -19.11 13.73
CA GLN A 88 -5.38 -19.46 12.32
C GLN A 88 -4.38 -18.73 11.40
N LEU A 89 -4.01 -17.50 11.74
CA LEU A 89 -3.12 -16.64 10.96
C LEU A 89 -1.66 -16.63 11.44
N GLN A 90 -1.27 -17.52 12.36
CA GLN A 90 0.06 -17.51 12.99
C GLN A 90 1.23 -17.53 11.98
N ARG A 91 1.07 -18.23 10.84
CA ARG A 91 2.08 -18.27 9.79
C ARG A 91 2.21 -16.93 9.09
N SER A 92 1.09 -16.29 8.79
CA SER A 92 1.03 -14.95 8.20
C SER A 92 1.59 -13.90 9.17
N GLU A 93 1.27 -14.00 10.46
CA GLU A 93 1.83 -13.13 11.49
C GLU A 93 3.35 -13.22 11.53
N GLY A 94 3.89 -14.44 11.59
CA GLY A 94 5.34 -14.64 11.55
C GLY A 94 5.99 -14.11 10.27
N ALA A 95 5.37 -14.33 9.11
CA ALA A 95 5.90 -13.85 7.83
C ALA A 95 5.88 -12.32 7.72
N LEU A 96 4.71 -11.71 7.90
CA LEU A 96 4.51 -10.26 7.75
C LEU A 96 5.26 -9.48 8.82
N GLY A 97 5.36 -10.00 10.04
CA GLY A 97 6.16 -9.40 11.12
C GLY A 97 7.66 -9.33 10.83
N ARG A 98 8.16 -9.95 9.74
CA ARG A 98 9.57 -9.88 9.32
C ARG A 98 9.78 -9.10 8.02
N TRP A 99 8.71 -8.61 7.39
CA TRP A 99 8.84 -7.85 6.14
C TRP A 99 9.32 -6.44 6.45
N ALA A 100 10.36 -5.98 5.73
CA ALA A 100 10.99 -4.68 5.97
C ALA A 100 10.00 -3.50 5.96
N VAL A 101 8.92 -3.59 5.16
CA VAL A 101 7.89 -2.54 5.07
C VAL A 101 7.06 -2.38 6.36
N PHE A 102 7.11 -3.34 7.28
CA PHE A 102 6.36 -3.34 8.54
C PHE A 102 7.26 -3.27 9.78
N LEU A 103 8.50 -2.80 9.63
CA LEU A 103 9.47 -2.73 10.71
C LEU A 103 9.94 -1.29 10.90
N ASP A 104 10.23 -0.94 12.15
CA ASP A 104 10.97 0.27 12.49
C ASP A 104 12.48 -0.02 12.66
N PRO A 105 13.34 1.01 12.69
CA PRO A 105 14.71 0.85 13.15
C PRO A 105 14.76 0.31 14.59
N PRO A 106 15.75 -0.55 14.94
CA PRO A 106 16.94 -0.88 14.13
C PRO A 106 16.73 -2.02 13.13
N ASP A 107 15.67 -2.81 13.25
CA ASP A 107 15.47 -4.01 12.42
C ASP A 107 15.22 -3.68 10.95
N HIS A 108 14.44 -2.63 10.67
CA HIS A 108 14.30 -2.11 9.31
C HIS A 108 15.65 -1.77 8.68
N THR A 109 16.49 -1.02 9.40
CA THR A 109 17.83 -0.62 8.92
C THR A 109 18.69 -1.84 8.62
N ARG A 110 18.68 -2.83 9.52
CA ARG A 110 19.44 -4.09 9.38
C ARG A 110 19.01 -4.89 8.15
N ILE A 111 17.70 -5.02 7.89
CA ILE A 111 17.19 -5.76 6.74
C ILE A 111 17.36 -4.98 5.43
N ARG A 112 17.21 -3.66 5.46
CA ARG A 112 17.31 -2.82 4.27
C ARG A 112 18.75 -2.63 3.79
N ALA A 113 19.72 -2.61 4.69
CA ALA A 113 21.14 -2.42 4.36
C ALA A 113 21.67 -3.34 3.24
N PRO A 114 21.52 -4.68 3.30
CA PRO A 114 22.00 -5.57 2.24
C PRO A 114 21.20 -5.45 0.92
N LEU A 115 19.98 -4.91 0.95
CA LEU A 115 19.14 -4.75 -0.25
C LEU A 115 19.52 -3.50 -1.06
N ASN A 116 20.00 -2.44 -0.42
CA ASN A 116 20.26 -1.15 -1.07
C ASN A 116 21.17 -1.26 -2.29
N GLY A 117 22.19 -2.13 -2.27
CA GLY A 117 23.10 -2.33 -3.40
C GLY A 117 22.45 -2.97 -4.64
N ARG A 118 21.33 -3.70 -4.46
CA ARG A 118 20.61 -4.40 -5.53
C ARG A 118 19.58 -3.53 -6.24
N PHE A 119 19.11 -2.47 -5.59
CA PHE A 119 18.11 -1.54 -6.13
C PHE A 119 18.72 -0.18 -6.53
N THR A 120 20.00 -0.16 -6.90
CA THR A 120 20.64 1.04 -7.44
C THR A 120 20.21 1.30 -8.89
N THR A 121 20.25 2.55 -9.34
CA THR A 121 19.97 2.91 -10.74
C THR A 121 20.81 2.08 -11.71
N ALA A 122 22.09 1.86 -11.40
CA ALA A 122 22.98 1.04 -12.23
C ALA A 122 22.59 -0.45 -12.23
N ALA A 123 22.13 -1.00 -11.11
CA ALA A 123 21.66 -2.39 -11.05
C ALA A 123 20.37 -2.58 -11.85
N LEU A 124 19.42 -1.66 -11.72
CA LEU A 124 18.17 -1.69 -12.46
C LEU A 124 18.40 -1.46 -13.97
N ALA A 125 19.30 -0.56 -14.36
CA ALA A 125 19.63 -0.32 -15.76
C ALA A 125 20.17 -1.58 -16.46
N ARG A 126 20.89 -2.45 -15.75
CA ARG A 126 21.35 -3.75 -16.30
C ARG A 126 20.22 -4.74 -16.57
N MET A 127 19.05 -4.55 -15.96
CA MET A 127 17.87 -5.38 -16.22
C MET A 127 17.14 -4.97 -17.50
N ALA A 128 17.33 -3.73 -17.99
CA ALA A 128 16.60 -3.20 -19.14
C ALA A 128 16.60 -4.13 -20.36
N PRO A 129 17.73 -4.70 -20.81
CA PRO A 129 17.72 -5.61 -21.96
C PRO A 129 16.91 -6.90 -21.73
N ARG A 130 16.81 -7.40 -20.49
CA ARG A 130 16.00 -8.59 -20.18
C ARG A 130 14.51 -8.23 -20.16
N ILE A 131 14.18 -7.08 -19.58
CA ILE A 131 12.82 -6.53 -19.55
C ILE A 131 12.31 -6.25 -20.97
N GLU A 132 13.13 -5.64 -21.83
CA GLU A 132 12.82 -5.39 -23.24
C GLU A 132 12.50 -6.69 -23.98
N ARG A 133 13.34 -7.72 -23.86
CA ARG A 133 13.04 -9.03 -24.47
C ARG A 133 11.75 -9.65 -23.96
N ARG A 134 11.42 -9.46 -22.68
CA ARG A 134 10.16 -9.94 -22.12
C ARG A 134 8.97 -9.17 -22.69
N ILE A 135 9.09 -7.85 -22.82
CA ILE A 135 8.10 -7.01 -23.48
C ILE A 135 7.89 -7.48 -24.92
N ASP A 136 8.96 -7.66 -25.68
CA ASP A 136 8.90 -8.14 -27.07
C ASP A 136 8.18 -9.49 -27.16
N ALA A 137 8.52 -10.44 -26.28
CA ALA A 137 7.90 -11.76 -26.25
C ALA A 137 6.40 -11.72 -25.89
N LEU A 138 5.99 -10.83 -24.98
CA LEU A 138 4.59 -10.67 -24.60
C LEU A 138 3.77 -9.96 -25.68
N LEU A 139 4.40 -9.08 -26.47
CA LEU A 139 3.74 -8.34 -27.56
C LEU A 139 3.70 -9.11 -28.88
N ALA A 140 4.63 -10.05 -29.13
CA ALA A 140 4.75 -10.76 -30.39
C ALA A 140 3.41 -11.39 -30.87
N PRO A 141 2.62 -12.11 -30.05
CA PRO A 141 1.35 -12.67 -30.49
C PRO A 141 0.33 -11.61 -30.94
N ALA A 142 0.32 -10.45 -30.28
CA ALA A 142 -0.58 -9.34 -30.60
C ALA A 142 -0.18 -8.65 -31.91
N LEU A 143 1.12 -8.55 -32.19
CA LEU A 143 1.64 -7.99 -33.44
C LEU A 143 1.32 -8.86 -34.66
N GLU A 144 1.26 -10.18 -34.46
CA GLU A 144 0.85 -11.13 -35.51
C GLU A 144 -0.68 -11.22 -35.66
N GLY A 145 -1.42 -11.23 -34.54
CA GLY A 145 -2.87 -11.44 -34.51
C GLY A 145 -3.72 -10.16 -34.54
N GLY A 146 -3.11 -8.98 -34.40
CA GLY A 146 -3.76 -7.67 -34.46
C GLY A 146 -4.58 -7.28 -33.21
N SER A 147 -4.62 -8.10 -32.16
CA SER A 147 -5.34 -7.81 -30.91
C SER A 147 -4.77 -8.58 -29.72
N MET A 148 -5.00 -8.07 -28.51
CA MET A 148 -4.70 -8.75 -27.24
C MET A 148 -5.56 -8.23 -26.09
N ASP A 149 -5.73 -9.02 -25.02
CA ASP A 149 -6.14 -8.51 -23.73
C ASP A 149 -4.90 -7.94 -23.03
N PHE A 150 -4.76 -6.61 -23.04
CA PHE A 150 -3.58 -5.97 -22.48
C PHE A 150 -3.34 -6.30 -21.00
N VAL A 151 -4.38 -6.58 -20.22
CA VAL A 151 -4.21 -6.92 -18.80
C VAL A 151 -3.73 -8.36 -18.67
N ALA A 152 -4.49 -9.31 -19.23
CA ALA A 152 -4.21 -10.73 -19.09
C ALA A 152 -2.90 -11.13 -19.78
N ASP A 153 -2.65 -10.58 -20.97
CA ASP A 153 -1.57 -11.03 -21.85
C ASP A 153 -0.27 -10.23 -21.65
N PHE A 154 -0.32 -9.01 -21.09
CA PHE A 154 0.87 -8.15 -20.93
C PHE A 154 1.06 -7.61 -19.51
N ALA A 155 0.13 -6.80 -19.00
CA ALA A 155 0.33 -6.02 -17.78
C ALA A 155 0.42 -6.90 -16.52
N TYR A 156 -0.29 -8.02 -16.49
CA TYR A 156 -0.21 -9.00 -15.41
C TYR A 156 1.08 -9.84 -15.45
N PRO A 157 1.45 -10.50 -16.57
CA PRO A 157 2.63 -11.36 -16.60
C PRO A 157 3.96 -10.60 -16.58
N LEU A 158 4.03 -9.35 -17.09
CA LEU A 158 5.29 -8.61 -17.18
C LEU A 158 5.95 -8.39 -15.81
N PRO A 159 5.32 -7.75 -14.81
CA PRO A 159 5.95 -7.54 -13.50
C PRO A 159 6.26 -8.84 -12.77
N ALA A 160 5.38 -9.85 -12.86
CA ALA A 160 5.60 -11.16 -12.26
C ALA A 160 6.85 -11.84 -12.84
N GLY A 161 7.01 -11.77 -14.16
CA GLY A 161 8.18 -12.27 -14.86
C GLY A 161 9.48 -11.56 -14.45
N VAL A 162 9.44 -10.23 -14.31
CA VAL A 162 10.60 -9.43 -13.90
C VAL A 162 11.03 -9.74 -12.46
N ILE A 163 10.10 -10.03 -11.56
CA ILE A 163 10.41 -10.39 -10.17
C ILE A 163 11.11 -11.76 -10.06
N MET A 164 10.87 -12.66 -11.02
CA MET A 164 11.41 -14.03 -11.02
C MET A 164 12.81 -14.18 -11.68
N GLU A 165 13.39 -13.10 -12.20
CA GLU A 165 14.67 -13.08 -12.94
C GLU A 165 15.94 -12.95 -12.09
#